data_AF-A0A963NF00-F1
#
_entry.id   AF-A0A963NF00-F1
#
_cell.length_a   1.000
_cell.length_b   1.000
_cell.length_c   1.000
_cell.angle_alpha   90.00
_cell.angle_beta   90.00
_cell.angle_gamma   90.00
#
_symmetry.space_group_name_H-M   'P 1'
#
loop_
_entity.id
_entity.type
_entity.pdbx_description
1 polymer ?
#
loop_
_entity_poly.entity_id
_entity_poly.type
_entity_poly.pdbx_seq_one_letter_code
_entity_poly.pdbx_strand_id
1 'polypeptide(L)'
;GAIPEVLKTCARQDGASGHRPAARLPEGVMNAPTLLQELHDQRQQWRVGQSAHLVNLSLLPLSPADMACLEEQLGTGRVVILSRGYGNCRISSTRVPNTWRVVYYNSQDAMILNSIEVVDMPEVACAAPEDLVDSQQRLREVMAWVNRI
;
A
#
# COMPACT_ATOMS: atom_id res chain seq x y z
N GLY A 1 -7.91 -9.64 9.07
CA GLY A 1 -6.98 -10.54 9.77
C GLY A 1 -5.74 -9.77 10.18
N ALA A 2 -5.07 -10.15 11.28
CA ALA A 2 -3.88 -9.42 11.72
C ALA A 2 -2.71 -9.65 10.75
N ILE A 3 -1.99 -8.58 10.42
CA ILE A 3 -0.73 -8.62 9.67
C ILE A 3 0.45 -8.62 10.67
N PRO A 4 1.63 -9.21 10.36
CA PRO A 4 2.76 -9.16 11.26
C PRO A 4 3.12 -7.73 11.70
N GLU A 5 3.16 -7.48 13.01
CA GLU A 5 3.39 -6.14 13.60
C GLU A 5 4.72 -5.50 13.19
N VAL A 6 5.72 -6.31 12.82
CA VAL A 6 7.00 -5.84 12.28
C VAL A 6 6.80 -5.03 11.00
N LEU A 7 5.83 -5.38 10.14
CA LEU A 7 5.56 -4.66 8.90
C LEU A 7 4.99 -3.25 9.19
N LYS A 8 4.06 -3.15 10.15
CA LYS A 8 3.54 -1.85 10.60
C LYS A 8 4.64 -1.00 11.22
N THR A 9 5.46 -1.59 12.09
CA THR A 9 6.54 -0.89 12.79
C THR A 9 7.56 -0.32 11.81
N CYS A 10 8.03 -1.14 10.84
CA CYS A 10 8.97 -0.69 9.81
C CYS A 10 8.39 0.43 8.94
N ALA A 11 7.14 0.29 8.48
CA ALA A 11 6.49 1.33 7.66
C ALA A 11 6.34 2.67 8.42
N ARG A 12 5.98 2.61 9.71
CA ARG A 12 5.90 3.81 10.57
C ARG A 12 7.28 4.46 10.76
N GLN A 13 8.32 3.68 10.95
CA GLN A 13 9.70 4.18 11.07
C GLN A 13 10.17 4.87 9.77
N ASP A 14 9.84 4.31 8.61
CA ASP A 14 10.15 4.92 7.31
C ASP A 14 9.42 6.23 7.11
N GLY A 15 8.12 6.27 7.42
CA GLY A 15 7.32 7.49 7.40
C GLY A 15 7.86 8.57 8.35
N ALA A 16 8.40 8.17 9.50
CA ALA A 16 8.98 9.08 10.49
C ALA A 16 10.45 9.45 10.20
N SER A 17 11.07 8.90 9.15
CA SER A 17 12.51 9.10 8.87
C SER A 17 12.89 10.52 8.43
N GLY A 18 11.91 11.43 8.33
CA GLY A 18 12.12 12.81 7.91
C GLY A 18 12.51 12.91 6.43
N HIS A 19 11.89 12.09 5.57
CA HIS A 19 12.07 12.14 4.11
C HIS A 19 11.93 13.59 3.62
N ARG A 20 12.98 14.07 2.96
CA ARG A 20 13.03 15.41 2.37
C ARG A 20 13.15 15.24 0.86
N PRO A 21 12.03 15.31 0.14
CA PRO A 21 12.09 15.22 -1.31
C PRO A 21 12.72 16.48 -1.92
N ALA A 22 13.02 16.42 -3.22
CA ALA A 22 13.61 17.55 -3.92
C ALA A 22 12.74 18.81 -3.81
N ALA A 23 13.41 19.95 -3.55
CA ALA A 23 12.75 21.24 -3.36
C ALA A 23 12.15 21.82 -4.65
N ARG A 24 12.57 21.33 -5.82
CA ARG A 24 12.05 21.77 -7.12
C ARG A 24 11.35 20.62 -7.81
N LEU A 25 10.18 20.93 -8.35
CA LEU A 25 9.43 20.01 -9.19
C LEU A 25 10.13 19.88 -10.56
N PRO A 26 10.20 18.66 -11.14
CA PRO A 26 10.67 18.46 -12.50
C PRO A 26 9.88 19.29 -13.52
N GLU A 27 10.52 19.63 -14.64
CA GLU A 27 9.82 20.26 -15.77
C GLU A 27 8.74 19.32 -16.33
N GLY A 28 7.60 19.88 -16.73
CA GLY A 28 6.47 19.12 -17.28
C GLY A 28 5.53 18.48 -16.25
N VAL A 29 5.78 18.68 -14.95
CA VAL A 29 4.83 18.32 -13.88
C VAL A 29 3.62 19.26 -13.92
N MET A 30 2.42 18.68 -13.84
CA MET A 30 1.16 19.42 -13.90
C MET A 30 0.22 19.05 -12.76
N ASN A 31 -0.09 17.77 -12.60
CA ASN A 31 -1.13 17.27 -11.69
C ASN A 31 -0.59 16.73 -10.36
N ALA A 32 0.68 16.31 -10.32
CA ALA A 32 1.28 15.78 -9.09
C ALA A 32 1.20 16.74 -7.88
N PRO A 33 1.39 18.07 -8.01
CA PRO A 33 1.36 18.98 -6.86
C PRO A 33 0.01 18.99 -6.14
N THR A 34 -1.09 18.98 -6.91
CA THR A 34 -2.45 18.92 -6.36
C THR A 34 -2.69 17.62 -5.60
N LEU A 35 -2.24 16.49 -6.15
CA LEU A 35 -2.36 15.19 -5.48
C LEU A 35 -1.52 15.12 -4.20
N LEU A 36 -0.30 15.68 -4.22
CA LEU A 36 0.54 15.73 -3.03
C LEU A 36 -0.09 16.59 -1.93
N GLN A 37 -0.75 17.70 -2.30
CA GLN A 37 -1.50 18.53 -1.37
C GLN A 37 -2.71 17.77 -0.81
N GLU A 38 -3.50 17.10 -1.65
CA GLU A 38 -4.63 16.28 -1.22
C GLU A 38 -4.19 15.20 -0.23
N LEU A 39 -3.14 14.44 -0.57
CA LEU A 39 -2.59 13.41 0.31
C LEU A 39 -2.06 14.01 1.62
N HIS A 40 -1.47 15.21 1.58
CA HIS A 40 -1.04 15.92 2.78
C HIS A 40 -2.23 16.26 3.68
N ASP A 41 -3.26 16.90 3.14
CA ASP A 41 -4.44 17.32 3.88
C ASP A 41 -5.16 16.13 4.51
N GLN A 42 -5.31 15.04 3.75
CA GLN A 42 -5.92 13.80 4.23
C GLN A 42 -5.13 13.19 5.37
N ARG A 43 -3.79 13.19 5.32
CA ARG A 43 -2.94 12.71 6.43
C ARG A 43 -3.10 13.54 7.70
N GLN A 44 -3.34 14.85 7.59
CA GLN A 44 -3.54 15.70 8.78
C GLN A 44 -4.87 15.40 9.49
N GLN A 45 -5.87 14.96 8.74
CA GLN A 45 -7.21 14.69 9.25
C GLN A 45 -7.40 13.23 9.66
N TRP A 46 -6.67 12.32 9.01
CA TRP A 46 -6.79 10.89 9.19
C TRP A 46 -6.39 10.46 10.62
N ARG A 47 -7.14 9.49 11.16
CA ARG A 47 -6.90 8.88 12.48
C ARG A 47 -6.94 7.36 12.39
N VAL A 48 -6.21 6.71 13.28
CA VAL A 48 -6.22 5.24 13.41
C VAL A 48 -7.66 4.73 13.53
N GLY A 49 -8.01 3.73 12.72
CA GLY A 49 -9.35 3.14 12.66
C GLY A 49 -10.29 3.78 11.64
N GLN A 50 -9.93 4.90 11.02
CA GLN A 50 -10.68 5.43 9.88
C GLN A 50 -10.39 4.64 8.60
N SER A 51 -11.38 4.57 7.72
CA SER A 51 -11.25 3.99 6.38
C SER A 51 -10.13 4.66 5.58
N ALA A 52 -9.55 3.91 4.65
CA ALA A 52 -8.50 4.42 3.78
C ALA A 52 -9.02 5.57 2.92
N HIS A 53 -8.24 6.65 2.80
CA HIS A 53 -8.41 7.59 1.71
C HIS A 53 -7.64 7.09 0.49
N LEU A 54 -8.34 6.84 -0.61
CA LEU A 54 -7.77 6.24 -1.82
C LEU A 54 -7.75 7.26 -2.96
N VAL A 55 -6.56 7.48 -3.50
CA VAL A 55 -6.34 8.24 -4.74
C VAL A 55 -6.04 7.26 -5.87
N ASN A 56 -6.95 7.16 -6.84
CA ASN A 56 -6.79 6.28 -8.00
C ASN A 56 -6.00 6.97 -9.11
N LEU A 57 -4.69 6.70 -9.19
CA LEU A 57 -3.80 7.32 -10.16
C LEU A 57 -4.10 6.88 -11.60
N SER A 58 -4.64 5.67 -11.79
CA SER A 58 -4.97 5.14 -13.12
C SER A 58 -6.15 5.84 -13.78
N LEU A 59 -7.00 6.54 -13.03
CA LEU A 59 -8.12 7.32 -13.57
C LEU A 59 -7.77 8.79 -13.82
N LEU A 60 -6.56 9.21 -13.46
CA LEU A 60 -6.12 10.59 -13.59
C LEU A 60 -5.20 10.77 -14.80
N PRO A 61 -5.28 11.92 -15.49
CA PRO A 61 -4.37 12.22 -16.59
C PRO A 61 -2.99 12.60 -16.06
N LEU A 62 -2.18 11.61 -15.70
CA LEU A 62 -0.83 11.82 -15.17
C LEU A 62 0.21 11.63 -16.27
N SER A 63 1.08 12.63 -16.44
CA SER A 63 2.25 12.51 -17.29
C SER A 63 3.33 11.64 -16.63
N PRO A 64 4.31 11.15 -17.40
CA PRO A 64 5.49 10.49 -16.82
C PRO A 64 6.23 11.38 -15.81
N ALA A 65 6.26 12.71 -16.05
CA ALA A 65 6.85 13.67 -15.12
C ALA A 65 6.07 13.74 -13.81
N ASP A 66 4.72 13.71 -13.85
CA ASP A 66 3.88 13.66 -12.65
C ASP A 66 4.15 12.38 -11.84
N MET A 67 4.24 11.23 -12.52
CA MET A 67 4.50 9.95 -11.87
C MET A 67 5.88 9.93 -11.19
N ALA A 68 6.92 10.40 -11.89
CA ALA A 68 8.26 10.51 -11.32
C ALA A 68 8.29 11.47 -10.12
N CYS A 69 7.57 12.59 -10.21
CA CYS A 69 7.43 13.53 -9.11
C CYS A 69 6.75 12.88 -7.90
N LEU A 70 5.65 12.14 -8.08
CA LEU A 70 4.98 11.45 -6.97
C LEU A 70 5.91 10.43 -6.31
N GLU A 71 6.65 9.66 -7.09
CA GLU A 71 7.61 8.65 -6.58
C GLU A 71 8.74 9.28 -5.78
N GLU A 72 9.32 10.39 -6.26
CA GLU A 72 10.36 11.12 -5.55
C GLU A 72 9.83 11.77 -4.26
N GLN A 73 8.65 12.40 -4.35
CA GLN A 73 8.06 13.17 -3.25
C GLN A 73 7.61 12.26 -2.09
N LEU A 74 7.05 11.10 -2.41
CA LEU A 74 6.61 10.12 -1.40
C LEU A 74 7.76 9.20 -0.94
N GLY A 75 8.71 8.92 -1.84
CA GLY A 75 9.77 7.95 -1.62
C GLY A 75 9.25 6.52 -1.43
N THR A 76 10.17 5.56 -1.51
CA THR A 76 9.87 4.14 -1.29
C THR A 76 10.39 3.72 0.08
N GLY A 77 9.48 3.23 0.93
CA GLY A 77 9.83 2.59 2.20
C GLY A 77 10.28 1.15 1.98
N ARG A 78 10.75 0.50 3.05
CA ARG A 78 11.35 -0.84 2.97
C ARG A 78 10.34 -1.99 2.94
N VAL A 79 9.09 -1.73 3.31
CA VAL A 79 8.05 -2.75 3.37
C VAL A 79 7.43 -2.94 2.00
N VAL A 80 7.49 -4.17 1.50
CA VAL A 80 6.83 -4.62 0.28
C VAL A 80 6.09 -5.92 0.59
N ILE A 81 4.82 -5.97 0.22
CA ILE A 81 3.95 -7.14 0.35
C ILE A 81 3.49 -7.53 -1.05
N LEU A 82 3.62 -8.80 -1.37
CA LEU A 82 3.16 -9.37 -2.64
C LEU A 82 1.98 -10.30 -2.35
N SER A 83 0.80 -9.91 -2.79
CA SER A 83 -0.36 -10.79 -2.81
C SER A 83 -0.43 -11.45 -4.18
N ARG A 84 -0.40 -12.79 -4.24
CA ARG A 84 -0.44 -13.58 -5.49
C ARG A 84 -1.75 -14.38 -5.64
N GLY A 85 -2.73 -14.11 -4.77
CA GLY A 85 -4.05 -14.74 -4.80
C GLY A 85 -5.04 -13.99 -5.68
N TYR A 86 -6.33 -14.16 -5.39
CA TYR A 86 -7.38 -13.30 -5.94
C TYR A 86 -7.13 -11.85 -5.51
N GLY A 87 -7.01 -10.92 -6.45
CA GLY A 87 -6.52 -9.56 -6.16
C GLY A 87 -4.98 -9.45 -6.13
N ASN A 88 -4.30 -10.12 -7.08
CA ASN A 88 -2.85 -10.03 -7.29
C ASN A 88 -2.39 -8.57 -7.26
N CYS A 89 -1.62 -8.21 -6.23
CA CYS A 89 -1.19 -6.84 -6.02
C CYS A 89 0.18 -6.76 -5.35
N ARG A 90 0.84 -5.63 -5.59
CA ARG A 90 2.03 -5.20 -4.89
C ARG A 90 1.66 -4.02 -4.00
N ILE A 91 1.93 -4.16 -2.71
CA ILE A 91 1.68 -3.14 -1.71
C ILE A 91 3.04 -2.68 -1.19
N SER A 92 3.33 -1.40 -1.30
CA SER A 92 4.61 -0.83 -0.89
C SER A 92 4.38 0.31 0.09
N SER A 93 5.11 0.30 1.21
CA SER A 93 5.20 1.47 2.08
C SER A 93 5.92 2.61 1.36
N THR A 94 5.58 3.85 1.69
CA THR A 94 6.35 5.02 1.28
C THR A 94 7.22 5.52 2.43
N ARG A 95 7.99 6.59 2.21
CA ARG A 95 8.72 7.28 3.29
C ARG A 95 7.92 8.43 3.89
N VAL A 96 6.62 8.48 3.62
CA VAL A 96 5.69 9.46 4.19
C VAL A 96 4.72 8.73 5.12
N PRO A 97 4.40 9.28 6.32
CA PRO A 97 3.55 8.59 7.30
C PRO A 97 2.22 8.12 6.73
N ASN A 98 1.82 6.91 7.11
CA ASN A 98 0.52 6.30 6.79
C ASN A 98 0.20 6.31 5.29
N THR A 99 1.20 6.36 4.41
CA THR A 99 1.00 6.44 2.96
C THR A 99 1.56 5.19 2.29
N TRP A 100 0.72 4.52 1.53
CA TRP A 100 0.99 3.27 0.86
C TRP A 100 0.72 3.40 -0.64
N ARG A 101 1.48 2.67 -1.45
CA ARG A 101 1.17 2.47 -2.87
C ARG A 101 0.65 1.07 -3.06
N VAL A 102 -0.48 0.93 -3.73
CA VAL A 102 -1.09 -0.37 -4.05
C VAL A 102 -1.24 -0.47 -5.56
N VAL A 103 -0.63 -1.51 -6.15
CA VAL A 103 -0.67 -1.74 -7.59
C VAL A 103 -1.25 -3.12 -7.85
N TYR A 104 -2.38 -3.18 -8.54
CA TYR A 104 -3.03 -4.42 -8.94
C TYR A 104 -2.61 -4.83 -10.34
N TYR A 105 -2.50 -6.13 -10.53
CA TYR A 105 -2.12 -6.75 -11.79
C TYR A 105 -3.15 -7.80 -12.19
N ASN A 106 -3.40 -7.94 -13.49
CA ASN A 106 -4.20 -9.04 -14.02
C ASN A 106 -3.38 -10.34 -14.10
N SER A 107 -3.97 -11.38 -14.68
CA SER A 107 -3.32 -12.70 -14.87
C SER A 107 -2.17 -12.72 -15.87
N GLN A 108 -1.98 -11.64 -16.64
CA GLN A 108 -0.88 -11.46 -17.60
C GLN A 108 0.19 -10.49 -17.08
N ASP A 109 0.21 -10.23 -15.77
CA ASP A 109 1.10 -9.26 -15.10
C ASP A 109 0.98 -7.81 -15.63
N ALA A 110 -0.11 -7.47 -16.33
CA ALA A 110 -0.39 -6.10 -16.74
C ALA A 110 -1.03 -5.31 -15.58
N MET A 111 -0.53 -4.10 -15.33
CA MET A 111 -1.07 -3.20 -14.31
C MET A 111 -2.50 -2.78 -14.69
N ILE A 112 -3.45 -2.99 -13.79
CA ILE A 112 -4.86 -2.62 -13.98
C ILE A 112 -5.32 -1.49 -13.07
N LEU A 113 -4.65 -1.29 -11.93
CA LEU A 113 -4.93 -0.21 -11.01
C LEU A 113 -3.64 0.16 -10.27
N ASN A 114 -3.36 1.45 -10.19
CA ASN A 114 -2.32 2.03 -9.36
C ASN A 114 -2.97 3.08 -8.46
N SER A 115 -2.88 2.89 -7.15
CA SER A 115 -3.45 3.79 -6.15
C SER A 115 -2.42 4.18 -5.10
N ILE A 116 -2.67 5.34 -4.49
CA ILE A 116 -2.05 5.73 -3.22
C ILE A 116 -3.15 5.73 -2.16
N GLU A 117 -2.85 5.11 -1.03
CA GLU A 117 -3.77 4.99 0.09
C GLU A 117 -3.18 5.65 1.33
N VAL A 118 -3.97 6.50 2.00
CA VAL A 118 -3.66 7.03 3.33
C VAL A 118 -4.40 6.20 4.37
N VAL A 119 -3.67 5.32 5.05
CA VAL A 119 -4.20 4.33 6.00
C VAL A 119 -3.07 3.74 6.87
N ASP A 120 -3.41 3.15 8.02
CA ASP A 120 -2.44 2.43 8.87
C ASP A 120 -1.85 1.21 8.14
N MET A 121 -2.73 0.43 7.50
CA MET A 121 -2.40 -0.76 6.71
C MET A 121 -3.46 -0.94 5.63
N PRO A 122 -3.09 -1.10 4.35
CA PRO A 122 -4.04 -1.40 3.29
C PRO A 122 -4.84 -2.67 3.61
N GLU A 123 -6.16 -2.59 3.42
CA GLU A 123 -7.07 -3.70 3.78
C GLU A 123 -6.70 -4.99 3.03
N VAL A 124 -6.29 -4.86 1.77
CA VAL A 124 -5.83 -5.97 0.94
C VAL A 124 -4.55 -6.67 1.41
N ALA A 125 -3.80 -6.05 2.34
CA ALA A 125 -2.68 -6.72 3.01
C ALA A 125 -3.13 -7.68 4.13
N CYS A 126 -4.36 -7.52 4.61
CA CYS A 126 -4.91 -8.27 5.73
C CYS A 126 -5.71 -9.48 5.23
N ALA A 127 -5.49 -10.66 5.81
CA ALA A 127 -6.30 -11.84 5.50
C ALA A 127 -7.78 -11.59 5.82
N ALA A 128 -8.71 -11.98 4.96
CA ALA A 128 -10.12 -11.85 5.26
C ALA A 128 -10.50 -12.77 6.44
N PRO A 129 -11.57 -12.47 7.20
CA PRO A 129 -12.04 -13.37 8.26
C PRO A 129 -12.29 -14.80 7.76
N GLU A 130 -12.81 -14.94 6.55
CA GLU A 130 -13.10 -16.22 5.90
C GLU A 130 -11.81 -17.01 5.64
N ASP A 131 -10.75 -16.35 5.15
CA ASP A 131 -9.45 -16.97 4.90
C ASP A 131 -8.85 -17.58 6.17
N LEU A 132 -9.04 -16.90 7.31
CA LEU A 132 -8.54 -17.38 8.61
C LEU A 132 -9.31 -18.60 9.10
N VAL A 133 -10.64 -18.61 8.92
CA VAL A 133 -11.49 -19.75 9.28
C VAL A 133 -11.13 -20.96 8.42
N ASP A 134 -11.02 -20.77 7.11
CA ASP A 134 -10.61 -21.81 6.15
C ASP A 134 -9.22 -22.35 6.47
N SER A 135 -8.26 -21.47 6.75
CA SER A 135 -6.89 -21.86 7.13
C SER A 135 -6.86 -22.65 8.43
N GLN A 136 -7.66 -22.26 9.43
CA GLN A 136 -7.78 -22.99 10.69
C GLN A 136 -8.36 -24.40 10.48
N GLN A 137 -9.35 -24.54 9.61
CA GLN A 137 -9.92 -25.85 9.27
C GLN A 137 -8.89 -26.74 8.57
N ARG A 138 -8.24 -26.23 7.52
CA ARG A 138 -7.21 -26.97 6.78
C ARG A 138 -6.04 -27.38 7.68
N LEU A 139 -5.61 -26.50 8.58
CA LEU A 139 -4.56 -26.82 9.55
C LEU A 139 -4.97 -27.96 10.49
N ARG A 140 -6.22 -27.98 10.98
CA ARG A 140 -6.75 -29.08 11.80
C ARG A 140 -6.74 -30.41 11.05
N GLU A 141 -7.13 -30.42 9.79
CA GLU A 141 -7.10 -31.61 8.93
C GLU A 141 -5.67 -32.14 8.75
N VAL A 142 -4.70 -31.25 8.49
CA VAL A 142 -3.28 -31.60 8.37
C VAL A 142 -2.74 -32.18 9.68
N MET A 143 -3.03 -31.55 10.82
CA MET A 143 -2.60 -32.07 12.13
C MET A 143 -3.18 -33.45 12.43
N ALA A 144 -4.46 -33.69 12.07
CA ALA A 144 -5.09 -34.99 12.22
C ALA A 144 -4.45 -36.05 11.32
N TRP A 145 -3.99 -35.68 10.13
CA TRP A 145 -3.24 -36.57 9.23
C TRP A 145 -1.84 -36.89 9.77
N VAL A 146 -1.08 -35.87 10.20
CA VAL A 146 0.27 -36.05 10.77
C VAL A 146 0.24 -36.96 12.00
N ASN A 147 -0.74 -36.80 12.89
CA ASN A 147 -0.84 -37.60 14.12
C ASN A 147 -1.32 -39.05 13.90
N ARG A 148 -1.67 -39.44 12.66
CA ARG A 148 -2.01 -40.83 12.29
C ARG A 148 -0.81 -41.60 11.73
N ILE A 149 0.31 -40.92 11.49
CA ILE A 149 1.59 -41.48 11.05
C ILE A 149 2.47 -41.72 12.29
#